data_AF-A0A512BX25-F1
#
_entry.id   AF-A0A512BX25-F1
#
_cell.length_a   1.000
_cell.length_b   1.000
_cell.length_c   1.000
_cell.angle_alpha   90.00
_cell.angle_beta   90.00
_cell.angle_gamma   90.00
#
_symmetry.space_group_name_H-M   'P 1'
#
loop_
_entity.id
_entity.type
_entity.pdbx_description
1 polymer ?
#
loop_
_entity_poly.entity_id
_entity_poly.type
_entity_poly.pdbx_seq_one_letter_code
_entity_poly.pdbx_strand_id
1 'polypeptide(L)'
;MDRLLVWPSNQRLTAATGLSERAIRNAIQALIELQVLIPKDLPNGKRYAVRDEKGTVVDAFGFDLTPLYARRGEWAAVTAEQQQRKELLKRSFDEITICRRATEAALSALAQYYPKVDRTALESRVSTLKARTPKRSGTTLPAGLVEAWNEMRQLAEEAFYQASCDGTTCRHIEAENESLSETCHNGRQDDTEPGAQDALPIEMSLPALIVEACPVISDCAHSIRDVVDLVSAGRFLRASLGAHPSAWTEAVEAIGAMHAATAVIYVLQLYDDDVSSGKHSIRNPGGYFRTIIRLVKSGEIDLQTELLTLRRHKLAQGDKIGRPGSEVCCGPREKTWVHELPSQGSGQQPAVTRDWRMGHRQGTSGVTI
;
A
#
# COMPACT_ATOMS: atom_id res chain seq x y z
N MET A 1 34.23 -11.42 33.15
CA MET A 1 33.29 -11.18 32.03
C MET A 1 33.13 -12.49 31.30
N ASP A 2 31.92 -13.01 31.21
CA ASP A 2 31.64 -14.25 30.51
C ASP A 2 31.97 -14.06 29.02
N ARG A 3 32.89 -14.89 28.50
CA ARG A 3 33.27 -14.86 27.08
C ARG A 3 32.14 -15.46 26.26
N LEU A 4 31.67 -14.72 25.25
CA LEU A 4 30.61 -15.18 24.36
C LEU A 4 31.22 -16.10 23.29
N LEU A 5 31.55 -17.32 23.71
CA LEU A 5 32.29 -18.28 22.90
C LEU A 5 31.35 -19.23 22.15
N VAL A 6 31.60 -19.43 20.86
CA VAL A 6 30.87 -20.38 20.01
C VAL A 6 31.82 -21.32 19.28
N TRP A 7 31.44 -22.58 19.08
CA TRP A 7 32.29 -23.61 18.45
C TRP A 7 31.58 -24.38 17.33
N PRO A 8 31.09 -23.71 16.27
CA PRO A 8 30.46 -24.40 15.15
C PRO A 8 31.51 -25.17 14.33
N SER A 9 31.21 -26.44 14.02
CA SER A 9 32.03 -27.23 13.08
C SER A 9 31.86 -26.70 11.66
N ASN A 10 32.88 -26.84 10.81
CA ASN A 10 32.77 -26.44 9.40
C ASN A 10 31.60 -27.17 8.71
N GLN A 11 31.41 -28.46 9.00
CA GLN A 11 30.29 -29.23 8.47
C GLN A 11 28.93 -28.61 8.84
N ARG A 12 28.77 -28.12 10.08
CA ARG A 12 27.56 -27.43 10.53
C ARG A 12 27.37 -26.09 9.80
N LEU A 13 28.43 -25.32 9.62
CA LEU A 13 28.38 -24.04 8.91
C LEU A 13 28.03 -24.22 7.42
N THR A 14 28.64 -25.21 6.77
CA THR A 14 28.32 -25.59 5.38
C THR A 14 26.85 -25.98 5.25
N ALA A 15 26.34 -26.83 6.16
CA ALA A 15 24.95 -27.26 6.15
C ALA A 15 23.96 -26.10 6.37
N ALA A 16 24.28 -25.15 7.25
CA ALA A 16 23.40 -24.02 7.58
C ALA A 16 23.39 -22.92 6.52
N THR A 17 24.51 -22.71 5.81
CA THR A 17 24.67 -21.59 4.85
C THR A 17 24.56 -22.03 3.39
N GLY A 18 24.70 -23.33 3.10
CA GLY A 18 24.81 -23.86 1.74
C GLY A 18 26.15 -23.54 1.05
N LEU A 19 27.09 -22.89 1.74
CA LEU A 19 28.40 -22.53 1.20
C LEU A 19 29.37 -23.71 1.25
N SER A 20 30.29 -23.78 0.27
CA SER A 20 31.38 -24.76 0.31
C SER A 20 32.30 -24.51 1.51
N GLU A 21 32.99 -25.55 2.00
CA GLU A 21 33.92 -25.40 3.12
C GLU A 21 35.03 -24.37 2.84
N ARG A 22 35.47 -24.24 1.59
CA ARG A 22 36.42 -23.19 1.17
C ARG A 22 35.82 -21.79 1.32
N ALA A 23 34.57 -21.60 0.92
CA ALA A 23 33.87 -20.32 1.08
C ALA A 23 33.64 -19.98 2.56
N ILE A 24 33.32 -20.97 3.40
CA ILE A 24 33.23 -20.80 4.86
C ILE A 24 34.57 -20.35 5.44
N ARG A 25 35.69 -21.01 5.08
CA ARG A 25 37.03 -20.60 5.55
C ARG A 25 37.36 -19.17 5.14
N ASN A 26 37.09 -18.79 3.90
CA ASN A 26 37.31 -17.42 3.42
C ASN A 26 36.44 -16.39 4.17
N ALA A 27 35.16 -16.70 4.40
CA ALA A 27 34.26 -15.82 5.14
C ALA A 27 34.70 -15.64 6.59
N ILE A 28 35.11 -16.72 7.27
CA ILE A 28 35.65 -16.67 8.63
C ILE A 28 36.91 -15.79 8.66
N GLN A 29 37.83 -15.98 7.72
CA GLN A 29 39.05 -15.17 7.64
C GLN A 29 38.73 -13.69 7.50
N ALA A 30 37.79 -13.34 6.61
CA ALA A 30 37.32 -11.96 6.45
C ALA A 30 36.68 -11.40 7.74
N LEU A 31 35.91 -12.20 8.47
CA LEU A 31 35.30 -11.78 9.74
C LEU A 31 36.35 -11.58 10.86
N ILE A 32 37.43 -12.34 10.84
CA ILE A 32 38.58 -12.15 11.75
C ILE A 32 39.32 -10.86 11.38
N GLU A 33 39.58 -10.63 10.09
CA GLU A 33 40.22 -9.40 9.59
C GLU A 33 39.39 -8.15 9.93
N LEU A 34 38.06 -8.25 9.89
CA LEU A 34 37.14 -7.19 10.31
C LEU A 34 36.99 -7.07 11.84
N GLN A 35 37.72 -7.86 12.62
CA GLN A 35 37.67 -7.92 14.08
C GLN A 35 36.26 -8.18 14.64
N VAL A 36 35.44 -8.89 13.87
CA VAL A 36 34.10 -9.34 14.29
C VAL A 36 34.23 -10.62 15.12
N LEU A 37 35.19 -11.47 14.78
CA LEU A 37 35.50 -12.73 15.46
C LEU A 37 36.94 -12.72 15.95
N ILE A 38 37.17 -13.23 17.16
CA ILE A 38 38.53 -13.59 17.60
C ILE A 38 38.63 -15.13 17.58
N PRO A 39 39.58 -15.71 16.83
CA PRO A 39 39.82 -17.14 16.87
C PRO A 39 40.44 -17.53 18.21
N LYS A 40 39.89 -18.55 18.86
CA LYS A 40 40.45 -19.22 20.04
C LYS A 40 40.79 -20.65 19.64
N ASP A 41 41.89 -20.79 18.91
CA ASP A 41 42.36 -22.08 18.38
C ASP A 41 43.50 -22.66 19.23
N LEU A 42 43.51 -23.99 19.37
CA LEU A 42 44.71 -24.77 19.72
C LEU A 42 45.56 -24.99 18.45
N PRO A 43 46.86 -25.31 18.57
CA PRO A 43 47.77 -25.54 17.44
C PRO A 43 47.27 -26.54 16.38
N ASN A 44 46.32 -27.42 16.72
CA ASN A 44 45.78 -28.47 15.86
C ASN A 44 44.50 -28.10 15.06
N GLY A 45 43.99 -26.87 15.14
CA GLY A 45 42.94 -26.34 14.24
C GLY A 45 41.54 -27.01 14.33
N LYS A 46 41.31 -27.93 15.28
CA LYS A 46 40.01 -28.57 15.52
C LYS A 46 39.21 -27.79 16.57
N ARG A 47 37.93 -27.52 16.29
CA ARG A 47 36.99 -26.79 17.17
C ARG A 47 36.12 -27.77 17.96
N TYR A 48 36.27 -27.80 19.28
CA TYR A 48 35.51 -28.69 20.17
C TYR A 48 35.37 -28.08 21.57
N ALA A 49 34.29 -28.48 22.27
CA ALA A 49 34.11 -28.22 23.69
C ALA A 49 34.78 -29.34 24.50
N VAL A 50 35.60 -28.97 25.48
CA VAL A 50 36.19 -29.88 26.47
C VAL A 50 35.22 -29.98 27.65
N ARG A 51 34.85 -31.20 28.02
CA ARG A 51 33.92 -31.48 29.11
C ARG A 51 34.62 -32.20 30.26
N ASP A 52 34.20 -31.96 31.50
CA ASP A 52 34.64 -32.75 32.66
C ASP A 52 34.02 -34.15 32.63
N GLU A 53 34.45 -35.00 33.57
CA GLU A 53 33.92 -36.35 33.78
C GLU A 53 32.41 -36.38 34.10
N LYS A 54 31.81 -35.24 34.47
CA LYS A 54 30.37 -35.06 34.72
C LYS A 54 29.62 -34.51 33.50
N GLY A 55 30.31 -34.30 32.37
CA GLY A 55 29.73 -33.79 31.13
C GLY A 55 29.55 -32.27 31.06
N THR A 56 30.03 -31.53 32.07
CA THR A 56 29.98 -30.06 32.14
C THR A 56 31.06 -29.48 31.22
N VAL A 57 30.75 -28.47 30.41
CA VAL A 57 31.75 -27.81 29.56
C VAL A 57 32.72 -27.02 30.43
N VAL A 58 34.00 -27.43 30.45
CA VAL A 58 35.07 -26.81 31.27
C VAL A 58 35.88 -25.83 30.45
N ASP A 59 36.07 -26.11 29.16
CA ASP A 59 36.75 -25.22 28.22
C ASP A 59 36.16 -25.42 26.81
N ALA A 60 36.33 -24.44 25.94
CA ALA A 60 35.90 -24.55 24.56
C ALA A 60 36.84 -23.78 23.64
N PHE A 61 37.05 -24.35 22.45
CA PHE A 61 37.93 -23.83 21.40
C PHE A 61 37.11 -23.58 20.13
N GLY A 62 37.12 -22.34 19.65
CA GLY A 62 36.15 -21.82 18.70
C GLY A 62 36.34 -20.33 18.43
N PHE A 63 35.25 -19.57 18.40
CA PHE A 63 35.26 -18.13 18.17
C PHE A 63 34.73 -17.36 19.37
N ASP A 64 35.45 -16.31 19.74
CA ASP A 64 34.98 -15.33 20.71
C ASP A 64 34.23 -14.20 19.98
N LEU A 65 32.93 -14.09 20.28
CA LEU A 65 32.01 -13.07 19.76
C LEU A 65 31.94 -11.82 20.64
N THR A 66 32.70 -11.77 21.74
CA THR A 66 32.72 -10.60 22.65
C THR A 66 33.00 -9.29 21.90
N PRO A 67 33.90 -9.20 20.90
CA PRO A 67 34.09 -7.97 20.12
C PRO A 67 32.84 -7.52 19.37
N LEU A 68 32.10 -8.45 18.77
CA LEU A 68 30.85 -8.15 18.07
C LEU A 68 29.80 -7.60 19.04
N TYR A 69 29.64 -8.21 20.21
CA TYR A 69 28.70 -7.74 21.23
C TYR A 69 29.10 -6.40 21.84
N ALA A 70 30.39 -6.20 22.11
CA ALA A 70 30.92 -4.94 22.62
C ALA A 70 30.66 -3.79 21.64
N ARG A 71 30.86 -4.04 20.33
CA ARG A 71 30.68 -3.06 19.25
C ARG A 71 29.25 -2.97 18.70
N ARG A 72 28.28 -3.68 19.29
CA ARG A 72 26.88 -3.73 18.80
C ARG A 72 26.27 -2.35 18.56
N GLY A 73 26.63 -1.36 19.38
CA GLY A 73 26.17 0.03 19.23
C GLY A 73 26.67 0.70 17.95
N GLU A 74 27.91 0.45 17.55
CA GLU A 74 28.48 0.96 16.29
C GLU A 74 27.72 0.40 15.09
N TRP A 75 27.51 -0.92 15.06
CA TRP A 75 26.79 -1.58 13.96
C TRP A 75 25.33 -1.16 13.90
N ALA A 76 24.69 -1.00 15.06
CA ALA A 76 23.33 -0.49 15.14
C ALA A 76 23.23 0.94 14.58
N ALA A 77 24.18 1.82 14.93
CA ALA A 77 24.24 3.18 14.41
C ALA A 77 24.45 3.22 12.89
N VAL A 78 25.42 2.45 12.37
CA VAL A 78 25.68 2.36 10.92
C VAL A 78 24.47 1.82 10.17
N THR A 79 23.81 0.78 10.70
CA THR A 79 22.62 0.19 10.08
C THR A 79 21.45 1.18 10.10
N ALA A 80 21.25 1.89 11.20
CA ALA A 80 20.22 2.92 11.33
C ALA A 80 20.45 4.06 10.32
N GLU A 81 21.70 4.54 10.18
CA GLU A 81 22.05 5.57 9.21
C GLU A 81 21.78 5.11 7.76
N GLN A 82 22.16 3.88 7.42
CA GLN A 82 21.89 3.31 6.09
C GLN A 82 20.39 3.17 5.82
N GLN A 83 19.62 2.73 6.83
CA GLN A 83 18.17 2.63 6.72
C GLN A 83 17.54 4.02 6.55
N GLN A 84 18.01 5.02 7.31
CA GLN A 84 17.55 6.41 7.19
C GLN A 84 17.84 6.97 5.80
N ARG A 85 19.04 6.75 5.24
CA ARG A 85 19.39 7.18 3.88
C ARG A 85 18.49 6.54 2.83
N LYS A 86 18.23 5.23 2.94
CA LYS A 86 17.31 4.51 2.05
C LYS A 86 15.88 5.05 2.15
N GLU A 87 15.42 5.32 3.36
CA GLU A 87 14.09 5.86 3.62
C GLU A 87 13.93 7.27 3.04
N LEU A 88 14.93 8.15 3.20
CA LEU A 88 14.93 9.49 2.59
C LEU A 88 14.89 9.42 1.06
N LEU A 89 15.71 8.54 0.47
CA LEU A 89 15.72 8.35 -0.97
C LEU A 89 14.37 7.79 -1.47
N LYS A 90 13.81 6.81 -0.76
CA LYS A 90 12.49 6.24 -1.03
C LYS A 90 11.42 7.34 -1.04
N ARG A 91 11.36 8.18 -0.01
CA ARG A 91 10.42 9.30 0.10
C ARG A 91 10.54 10.27 -1.06
N SER A 92 11.77 10.63 -1.43
CA SER A 92 12.03 11.56 -2.55
C SER A 92 11.49 11.00 -3.89
N PHE A 93 11.68 9.70 -4.14
CA PHE A 93 11.13 9.06 -5.34
C PHE A 93 9.60 8.92 -5.32
N ASP A 94 9.03 8.67 -4.15
CA ASP A 94 7.58 8.62 -3.99
C ASP A 94 6.99 10.00 -4.29
N GLU A 95 7.56 11.08 -3.73
CA GLU A 95 7.14 12.46 -4.00
C GLU A 95 7.20 12.82 -5.50
N ILE A 96 8.29 12.46 -6.19
CA ILE A 96 8.41 12.63 -7.64
C ILE A 96 7.31 11.86 -8.38
N THR A 97 7.07 10.62 -7.99
CA THR A 97 6.06 9.77 -8.64
C THR A 97 4.69 10.42 -8.54
N ILE A 98 4.39 11.00 -7.39
CA ILE A 98 3.10 11.63 -7.16
C ILE A 98 2.98 12.93 -7.95
N CYS A 99 3.99 13.80 -7.87
CA CYS A 99 4.00 15.05 -8.63
C CYS A 99 3.85 14.80 -10.12
N ARG A 100 4.54 13.77 -10.64
CA ARG A 100 4.41 13.33 -12.03
C ARG A 100 2.98 12.89 -12.36
N ARG A 101 2.37 12.01 -11.55
CA ARG A 101 1.00 11.53 -11.78
C ARG A 101 -0.01 12.68 -11.75
N ALA A 102 0.09 13.58 -10.78
CA ALA A 102 -0.77 14.76 -10.67
C ALA A 102 -0.62 15.69 -11.88
N THR A 103 0.63 15.92 -12.32
CA THR A 103 0.92 16.71 -13.53
C THR A 103 0.28 16.08 -14.77
N GLU A 104 0.46 14.76 -14.97
CA GLU A 104 -0.11 14.03 -16.11
C GLU A 104 -1.64 14.06 -16.08
N ALA A 105 -2.26 13.92 -14.89
CA ALA A 105 -3.70 14.02 -14.72
C ALA A 105 -4.21 15.43 -15.07
N ALA A 106 -3.55 16.49 -14.58
CA ALA A 106 -3.91 17.87 -14.89
C ALA A 106 -3.78 18.19 -16.39
N LEU A 107 -2.70 17.72 -17.04
CA LEU A 107 -2.52 17.88 -18.48
C LEU A 107 -3.56 17.09 -19.29
N SER A 108 -3.90 15.88 -18.86
CA SER A 108 -4.96 15.09 -19.48
C SER A 108 -6.33 15.78 -19.35
N ALA A 109 -6.62 16.35 -18.18
CA ALA A 109 -7.84 17.11 -17.94
C ALA A 109 -7.89 18.39 -18.79
N LEU A 110 -6.79 19.13 -18.89
CA LEU A 110 -6.65 20.27 -19.81
C LEU A 110 -6.94 19.87 -21.26
N ALA A 111 -6.36 18.76 -21.72
CA ALA A 111 -6.57 18.26 -23.07
C ALA A 111 -8.05 17.88 -23.34
N GLN A 112 -8.74 17.33 -22.34
CA GLN A 112 -10.12 16.87 -22.45
C GLN A 112 -11.14 18.02 -22.37
N TYR A 113 -11.02 18.88 -21.35
CA TYR A 113 -12.02 19.91 -21.06
C TYR A 113 -11.73 21.25 -21.73
N TYR A 114 -10.46 21.55 -22.00
CA TYR A 114 -10.00 22.83 -22.54
C TYR A 114 -9.06 22.64 -23.76
N PRO A 115 -9.53 22.02 -24.85
CA PRO A 115 -8.68 21.65 -25.98
C PRO A 115 -8.06 22.84 -26.73
N LYS A 116 -8.59 24.05 -26.54
CA LYS A 116 -8.06 25.29 -27.13
C LYS A 116 -6.87 25.88 -26.37
N VAL A 117 -6.63 25.45 -25.13
CA VAL A 117 -5.51 25.94 -24.32
C VAL A 117 -4.22 25.32 -24.85
N ASP A 118 -3.22 26.16 -25.13
CA ASP A 118 -1.91 25.69 -25.54
C ASP A 118 -1.18 25.03 -24.35
N ARG A 119 -0.90 23.74 -24.49
CA ARG A 119 -0.22 22.89 -23.51
C ARG A 119 1.17 22.46 -23.94
N THR A 120 1.61 22.85 -25.14
CA THR A 120 2.86 22.37 -25.75
C THR A 120 4.09 22.65 -24.88
N ALA A 121 4.15 23.84 -24.27
CA ALA A 121 5.22 24.22 -23.36
C ALA A 121 5.27 23.34 -22.09
N LEU A 122 4.12 23.02 -21.50
CA LEU A 122 4.03 22.18 -20.30
C LEU A 122 4.41 20.72 -20.63
N GLU A 123 3.91 20.18 -21.74
CA GLU A 123 4.23 18.82 -22.20
C GLU A 123 5.74 18.65 -22.50
N SER A 124 6.37 19.66 -23.12
CA SER A 124 7.82 19.67 -23.38
C SER A 124 8.65 19.65 -22.08
N ARG A 125 8.26 20.46 -21.08
CA ARG A 125 8.90 20.47 -19.75
C ARG A 125 8.77 19.12 -19.06
N VAL A 126 7.59 18.51 -19.08
CA VAL A 126 7.36 17.17 -18.52
C VAL A 126 8.23 16.12 -19.19
N SER A 127 8.35 16.15 -20.51
CA SER A 127 9.23 15.22 -21.25
C SER A 127 10.70 15.35 -20.79
N THR A 128 11.17 16.58 -20.62
CA THR A 128 12.53 16.87 -20.13
C THR A 128 12.74 16.37 -18.69
N LEU A 129 11.77 16.56 -17.80
CA LEU A 129 11.84 16.05 -16.43
C LEU A 129 11.83 14.52 -16.37
N LYS A 130 11.04 13.86 -17.21
CA LYS A 130 11.04 12.39 -17.34
C LYS A 130 12.42 11.89 -17.75
N ALA A 131 13.05 12.52 -18.75
CA ALA A 131 14.39 12.13 -19.21
C ALA A 131 15.47 12.29 -18.13
N ARG A 132 15.34 13.30 -17.26
CA ARG A 132 16.27 13.55 -16.13
C ARG A 132 16.00 12.68 -14.90
N THR A 133 14.87 11.98 -14.84
CA THR A 133 14.49 11.18 -13.67
C THR A 133 15.17 9.80 -13.73
N PRO A 134 16.10 9.48 -12.81
CA PRO A 134 16.80 8.21 -12.83
C PRO A 134 15.89 7.05 -12.42
N LYS A 135 16.31 5.82 -12.73
CA LYS A 135 15.63 4.61 -12.24
C LYS A 135 15.80 4.49 -10.72
N ARG A 136 14.76 3.98 -10.05
CA ARG A 136 14.69 3.79 -8.59
C ARG A 136 15.74 2.80 -8.03
N SER A 137 16.38 2.01 -8.90
CA SER A 137 17.42 1.05 -8.54
C SER A 137 18.74 1.76 -8.18
N GLY A 138 18.91 2.09 -6.89
CA GLY A 138 20.19 2.38 -6.25
C GLY A 138 20.94 3.65 -6.70
N THR A 139 20.32 4.50 -7.51
CA THR A 139 20.96 5.71 -8.04
C THR A 139 20.64 6.91 -7.16
N THR A 140 21.66 7.75 -6.89
CA THR A 140 21.49 9.03 -6.19
C THR A 140 20.56 9.94 -6.98
N LEU A 141 19.66 10.62 -6.29
CA LEU A 141 18.75 11.58 -6.92
C LEU A 141 19.52 12.86 -7.29
N PRO A 142 19.38 13.40 -8.51
CA PRO A 142 19.89 14.73 -8.85
C PRO A 142 19.28 15.80 -7.94
N ALA A 143 20.12 16.73 -7.48
CA ALA A 143 19.67 17.87 -6.68
C ALA A 143 18.63 18.71 -7.43
N GLY A 144 17.60 19.20 -6.73
CA GLY A 144 16.56 20.04 -7.31
C GLY A 144 15.47 19.27 -8.08
N LEU A 145 15.56 17.94 -8.21
CA LEU A 145 14.63 17.18 -9.04
C LEU A 145 13.23 17.06 -8.40
N VAL A 146 13.16 16.94 -7.07
CA VAL A 146 11.88 16.90 -6.33
C VAL A 146 11.17 18.24 -6.48
N GLU A 147 11.91 19.33 -6.30
CA GLU A 147 11.45 20.70 -6.41
C GLU A 147 10.95 20.99 -7.83
N ALA A 148 11.68 20.55 -8.86
CA ALA A 148 11.29 20.73 -10.24
C ALA A 148 9.99 19.96 -10.59
N TRP A 149 9.81 18.76 -10.06
CA TRP A 149 8.56 18.02 -10.22
C TRP A 149 7.39 18.66 -9.46
N ASN A 150 7.63 19.20 -8.27
CA ASN A 150 6.65 19.96 -7.50
C ASN A 150 6.20 21.23 -8.23
N GLU A 151 7.14 22.00 -8.76
CA GLU A 151 6.87 23.21 -9.55
C GLU A 151 6.07 22.86 -10.80
N MET A 152 6.46 21.78 -11.50
CA MET A 152 5.75 21.32 -12.69
C MET A 152 4.30 20.94 -12.38
N ARG A 153 4.06 20.26 -11.25
CA ARG A 153 2.71 19.97 -10.77
C ARG A 153 1.91 21.26 -10.54
N GLN A 154 2.48 22.23 -9.82
CA GLN A 154 1.80 23.49 -9.52
C GLN A 154 1.42 24.24 -10.81
N LEU A 155 2.33 24.30 -11.78
CA LEU A 155 2.06 24.97 -13.06
C LEU A 155 0.96 24.28 -13.85
N ALA A 156 0.91 22.94 -13.85
CA ALA A 156 -0.16 22.20 -14.53
C ALA A 156 -1.51 22.35 -13.83
N GLU A 157 -1.54 22.32 -12.49
CA GLU A 157 -2.74 22.57 -11.68
C GLU A 157 -3.26 24.01 -11.89
N GLU A 158 -2.35 25.00 -11.89
CA GLU A 158 -2.68 26.41 -12.10
C GLU A 158 -3.20 26.65 -13.52
N ALA A 159 -2.56 26.08 -14.55
CA ALA A 159 -3.04 26.19 -15.92
C ALA A 159 -4.45 25.62 -16.09
N PHE A 160 -4.75 24.49 -15.44
CA PHE A 160 -6.09 23.94 -15.39
C PHE A 160 -7.08 24.86 -14.67
N TYR A 161 -6.68 25.43 -13.54
CA TYR A 161 -7.49 26.36 -12.76
C TYR A 161 -7.83 27.63 -13.56
N GLN A 162 -6.84 28.24 -14.21
CA GLN A 162 -7.02 29.43 -15.03
C GLN A 162 -7.91 29.17 -16.24
N ALA A 163 -7.70 28.05 -16.94
CA ALA A 163 -8.57 27.62 -18.03
C ALA A 163 -10.03 27.42 -17.58
N SER A 164 -10.23 27.02 -16.33
CA SER A 164 -11.56 26.90 -15.73
C SER A 164 -12.20 28.25 -15.37
N CYS A 165 -11.40 29.28 -15.11
CA CYS A 165 -11.86 30.60 -14.65
C CYS A 165 -11.95 31.66 -15.77
N ASP A 166 -11.64 31.31 -17.02
CA ASP A 166 -11.38 32.22 -18.15
C ASP A 166 -12.65 32.95 -18.68
N GLY A 167 -13.20 33.85 -17.86
CA GLY A 167 -14.27 34.78 -18.24
C GLY A 167 -15.32 35.09 -17.17
N THR A 168 -15.25 34.48 -15.98
CA THR A 168 -16.18 34.80 -14.90
C THR A 168 -15.48 34.73 -13.56
N THR A 169 -15.45 35.86 -12.82
CA THR A 169 -15.39 35.86 -11.35
C THR A 169 -16.24 34.70 -10.88
N CYS A 170 -15.65 33.71 -10.19
CA CYS A 170 -16.28 32.44 -9.83
C CYS A 170 -17.79 32.63 -9.70
N ARG A 171 -18.55 32.34 -10.77
CA ARG A 171 -20.00 32.46 -10.68
C ARG A 171 -20.32 31.48 -9.56
N HIS A 172 -20.96 31.98 -8.51
CA HIS A 172 -21.87 31.15 -7.77
C HIS A 172 -22.68 30.43 -8.83
N ILE A 173 -22.34 29.17 -9.06
CA ILE A 173 -23.28 28.24 -9.65
C ILE A 173 -24.29 28.08 -8.51
N GLU A 174 -25.23 29.02 -8.46
CA GLU A 174 -26.58 28.70 -8.06
C GLU A 174 -27.04 27.73 -9.14
N ALA A 175 -26.72 26.45 -8.93
CA ALA A 175 -27.43 25.40 -9.61
C ALA A 175 -28.86 25.60 -9.12
N GLU A 176 -29.74 26.04 -10.03
CA GLU A 176 -31.16 25.99 -9.81
C GLU A 176 -31.48 24.62 -9.21
N ASN A 177 -32.05 24.66 -8.01
CA ASN A 177 -32.61 23.52 -7.32
C ASN A 177 -33.81 23.01 -8.13
N GLU A 178 -33.55 22.27 -9.21
CA GLU A 178 -34.49 21.23 -9.63
C GLU A 178 -34.00 19.92 -9.02
N SER A 179 -34.57 19.67 -7.85
CA SER A 179 -34.51 18.41 -7.12
C SER A 179 -34.80 17.24 -8.05
N LEU A 180 -33.81 16.37 -8.23
CA LEU A 180 -34.07 14.94 -8.12
C LEU A 180 -33.55 14.52 -6.75
N SER A 181 -34.38 14.79 -5.75
CA SER A 181 -34.39 14.10 -4.47
C SER A 181 -34.69 12.63 -4.72
N GLU A 182 -33.71 11.89 -5.21
CA GLU A 182 -33.59 10.46 -4.90
C GLU A 182 -32.49 10.33 -3.85
N THR A 183 -32.78 10.86 -2.67
CA THR A 183 -32.20 10.33 -1.45
C THR A 183 -32.52 8.84 -1.40
N CYS A 184 -31.51 7.99 -1.50
CA CYS A 184 -31.59 6.58 -1.10
C CYS A 184 -31.71 6.48 0.44
N HIS A 185 -32.72 7.14 1.00
CA HIS A 185 -33.28 6.86 2.31
C HIS A 185 -34.40 5.85 2.08
N ASN A 186 -34.04 4.57 1.89
CA ASN A 186 -35.02 3.51 2.14
C ASN A 186 -35.12 3.36 3.65
N GLY A 187 -35.99 4.19 4.22
CA GLY A 187 -36.38 4.13 5.61
C GLY A 187 -36.96 2.76 5.94
N ARG A 188 -36.51 2.21 7.07
CA ARG A 188 -37.46 1.75 8.06
C ARG A 188 -37.40 2.76 9.20
N GLN A 189 -38.41 3.62 9.25
CA GLN A 189 -38.80 4.33 10.46
C GLN A 189 -39.26 3.28 11.45
N ASP A 190 -38.63 3.24 12.62
CA ASP A 190 -39.31 2.86 13.84
C ASP A 190 -39.23 4.07 14.76
N ASP A 191 -40.40 4.50 15.21
CA ASP A 191 -40.64 5.80 15.81
C ASP A 191 -39.93 5.96 17.16
N THR A 192 -39.60 7.21 17.47
CA THR A 192 -38.86 7.64 18.65
C THR A 192 -39.59 7.33 19.96
N GLU A 193 -38.86 6.80 20.94
CA GLU A 193 -38.94 7.24 22.34
C GLU A 193 -37.50 7.54 22.82
N PRO A 194 -37.24 8.71 23.43
CA PRO A 194 -35.90 9.16 23.80
C PRO A 194 -35.43 8.48 25.09
N GLY A 195 -34.85 7.29 24.95
CA GLY A 195 -34.37 6.47 26.05
C GLY A 195 -32.85 6.36 26.10
N ALA A 196 -32.27 6.96 27.14
CA ALA A 196 -31.01 6.60 27.78
C ALA A 196 -29.70 6.63 26.94
N GLN A 197 -28.79 7.43 27.50
CA GLN A 197 -27.37 7.49 27.21
C GLN A 197 -26.73 6.12 27.44
N ASP A 198 -26.58 5.30 26.41
CA ASP A 198 -25.56 4.25 26.39
C ASP A 198 -24.37 4.77 25.59
N ALA A 199 -23.57 5.57 26.30
CA ALA A 199 -22.20 5.85 25.94
C ALA A 199 -21.41 4.53 25.99
N LEU A 200 -21.26 3.86 24.86
CA LEU A 200 -20.14 2.96 24.67
C LEU A 200 -18.95 3.81 24.20
N PRO A 201 -17.87 3.91 24.99
CA PRO A 201 -16.78 4.83 24.72
C PRO A 201 -15.97 4.30 23.53
N ILE A 202 -16.16 4.91 22.36
CA ILE A 202 -15.19 4.77 21.27
C ILE A 202 -14.07 5.77 21.58
N GLU A 203 -13.16 5.40 22.47
CA GLU A 203 -11.83 6.03 22.55
C GLU A 203 -10.99 5.57 21.35
N MET A 204 -11.44 5.90 20.14
CA MET A 204 -10.63 5.77 18.94
C MET A 204 -10.26 7.17 18.48
N SER A 205 -8.96 7.41 18.36
CA SER A 205 -8.47 8.67 17.82
C SER A 205 -8.97 8.85 16.38
N LEU A 206 -9.30 10.09 15.99
CA LEU A 206 -9.75 10.42 14.63
C LEU A 206 -8.85 9.83 13.52
N PRO A 207 -7.50 9.81 13.64
CA PRO A 207 -6.63 9.10 12.70
C PRO A 207 -6.94 7.60 12.55
N ALA A 208 -7.17 6.89 13.66
CA ALA A 208 -7.47 5.47 13.63
C ALA A 208 -8.85 5.20 13.01
N LEU A 209 -9.85 6.06 13.28
CA LEU A 209 -11.15 6.00 12.62
C LEU A 209 -11.03 6.14 11.09
N ILE A 210 -10.22 7.09 10.63
CA ILE A 210 -10.01 7.36 9.21
C ILE A 210 -9.33 6.17 8.51
N VAL A 211 -8.32 5.57 9.14
CA VAL A 211 -7.64 4.38 8.59
C VAL A 211 -8.60 3.20 8.42
N GLU A 212 -9.55 3.02 9.34
CA GLU A 212 -10.51 1.93 9.25
C GLU A 212 -11.68 2.25 8.29
N ALA A 213 -12.13 3.50 8.26
CA ALA A 213 -13.24 3.91 7.41
C ALA A 213 -12.84 4.06 5.94
N CYS A 214 -11.61 4.50 5.64
CA CYS A 214 -11.20 4.92 4.31
C CYS A 214 -10.04 4.07 3.74
N PRO A 215 -10.31 2.86 3.21
CA PRO A 215 -9.31 2.02 2.57
C PRO A 215 -8.49 2.70 1.47
N VAL A 216 -9.02 3.74 0.81
CA VAL A 216 -8.31 4.47 -0.26
C VAL A 216 -6.96 5.04 0.19
N ILE A 217 -6.75 5.20 1.49
CA ILE A 217 -5.48 5.67 2.05
C ILE A 217 -4.46 4.55 2.25
N SER A 218 -4.81 3.27 2.06
CA SER A 218 -3.84 2.16 2.10
C SER A 218 -2.77 2.29 1.02
N ASP A 219 -3.12 2.95 -0.08
CA ASP A 219 -2.24 3.20 -1.22
C ASP A 219 -1.38 4.46 -1.02
N CYS A 220 -1.58 5.19 0.08
CA CYS A 220 -0.72 6.30 0.44
C CYS A 220 0.63 5.79 0.95
N ALA A 221 1.71 6.43 0.48
CA ALA A 221 3.07 6.06 0.87
C ALA A 221 3.38 6.21 2.36
N HIS A 222 2.52 6.90 3.13
CA HIS A 222 2.71 7.22 4.54
C HIS A 222 1.55 6.67 5.39
N SER A 223 1.89 6.03 6.52
CA SER A 223 0.91 5.57 7.51
C SER A 223 0.49 6.74 8.41
N ILE A 224 -0.82 6.94 8.55
CA ILE A 224 -1.39 8.00 9.39
C ILE A 224 -1.38 7.55 10.85
N ARG A 225 -0.46 8.10 11.67
CA ARG A 225 -0.33 7.73 13.10
C ARG A 225 -0.76 8.84 14.05
N ASP A 226 -0.62 10.09 13.62
CA ASP A 226 -0.97 11.26 14.40
C ASP A 226 -1.65 12.34 13.52
N VAL A 227 -1.98 13.47 14.14
CA VAL A 227 -2.65 14.60 13.46
C VAL A 227 -1.73 15.26 12.41
N VAL A 228 -0.41 15.23 12.61
CA VAL A 228 0.54 15.83 11.67
C VAL A 228 0.65 14.99 10.40
N ASP A 229 0.73 13.67 10.56
CA ASP A 229 0.67 12.69 9.47
C ASP A 229 -0.68 12.83 8.72
N LEU A 230 -1.79 13.02 9.45
CA LEU A 230 -3.12 13.21 8.86
C LEU A 230 -3.20 14.47 8.01
N VAL A 231 -2.75 15.62 8.54
CA VAL A 231 -2.77 16.89 7.80
C VAL A 231 -1.87 16.82 6.56
N SER A 232 -0.71 16.18 6.70
CA SER A 232 0.22 15.97 5.59
C SER A 232 -0.40 15.08 4.52
N ALA A 233 -1.05 13.97 4.91
CA ALA A 233 -1.75 13.07 4.02
C ALA A 233 -2.92 13.77 3.30
N GLY A 234 -3.76 14.53 4.01
CA GLY A 234 -4.86 15.28 3.41
C GLY A 234 -4.38 16.35 2.43
N ARG A 235 -3.37 17.16 2.81
CA ARG A 235 -2.79 18.18 1.92
C ARG A 235 -2.22 17.55 0.64
N PHE A 236 -1.68 16.36 0.77
CA PHE A 236 -1.10 15.60 -0.31
C PHE A 236 -2.18 14.98 -1.22
N LEU A 237 -3.21 14.35 -0.64
CA LEU A 237 -4.29 13.68 -1.35
C LEU A 237 -5.27 14.61 -2.06
N ARG A 238 -5.27 15.92 -1.73
CA ARG A 238 -6.12 16.91 -2.41
C ARG A 238 -5.97 16.87 -3.94
N ALA A 239 -4.76 16.56 -4.42
CA ALA A 239 -4.44 16.52 -5.85
C ALA A 239 -5.16 15.35 -6.54
N SER A 240 -5.38 14.24 -5.84
CA SER A 240 -6.16 13.10 -6.33
C SER A 240 -7.64 13.44 -6.54
N LEU A 241 -8.15 14.48 -5.87
CA LEU A 241 -9.50 15.02 -6.09
C LEU A 241 -9.56 16.09 -7.18
N GLY A 242 -8.41 16.50 -7.74
CA GLY A 242 -8.33 17.70 -8.56
C GLY A 242 -8.58 18.99 -7.77
N ALA A 243 -8.45 18.97 -6.44
CA ALA A 243 -8.61 20.16 -5.60
C ALA A 243 -7.35 21.03 -5.64
N HIS A 244 -7.50 22.25 -6.16
CA HIS A 244 -6.43 23.25 -6.28
C HIS A 244 -5.84 23.64 -4.91
N PRO A 245 -4.55 24.07 -4.80
CA PRO A 245 -3.97 24.54 -3.55
C PRO A 245 -4.78 25.64 -2.85
N SER A 246 -5.43 26.54 -3.61
CA SER A 246 -6.29 27.58 -3.04
C SER A 246 -7.49 27.01 -2.30
N ALA A 247 -8.13 25.96 -2.83
CA ALA A 247 -9.25 25.28 -2.18
C ALA A 247 -8.82 24.65 -0.84
N TRP A 248 -7.57 24.18 -0.76
CA TRP A 248 -7.00 23.70 0.51
C TRP A 248 -6.82 24.84 1.50
N THR A 249 -6.20 25.94 1.09
CA THR A 249 -5.99 27.11 1.98
C THR A 249 -7.32 27.65 2.50
N GLU A 250 -8.31 27.83 1.62
CA GLU A 250 -9.67 28.24 1.98
C GLU A 250 -10.31 27.28 3.00
N ALA A 251 -10.14 25.96 2.82
CA ALA A 251 -10.65 24.96 3.74
C ALA A 251 -9.98 25.02 5.12
N VAL A 252 -8.65 25.17 5.15
CA VAL A 252 -7.90 25.30 6.41
C VAL A 252 -8.32 26.55 7.17
N GLU A 253 -8.52 27.67 6.48
CA GLU A 253 -9.01 28.92 7.09
C GLU A 253 -10.45 28.78 7.60
N ALA A 254 -11.30 28.02 6.90
CA ALA A 254 -12.71 27.89 7.24
C ALA A 254 -12.99 26.93 8.40
N ILE A 255 -12.35 25.75 8.41
CA ILE A 255 -12.69 24.64 9.34
C ILE A 255 -11.47 24.05 10.07
N GLY A 256 -10.28 24.61 9.84
CA GLY A 256 -9.03 24.14 10.43
C GLY A 256 -8.37 23.01 9.64
N ALA A 257 -7.05 22.87 9.82
CA ALA A 257 -6.21 21.95 9.04
C ALA A 257 -6.59 20.48 9.22
N MET A 258 -6.95 20.08 10.44
CA MET A 258 -7.36 18.71 10.75
C MET A 258 -8.65 18.33 10.00
N HIS A 259 -9.70 19.13 10.12
CA HIS A 259 -10.98 18.85 9.44
C HIS A 259 -10.86 18.97 7.92
N ALA A 260 -10.06 19.90 7.40
CA ALA A 260 -9.77 19.99 5.97
C ALA A 260 -9.11 18.70 5.45
N ALA A 261 -8.15 18.15 6.20
CA ALA A 261 -7.50 16.88 5.85
C ALA A 261 -8.48 15.71 5.87
N THR A 262 -9.30 15.63 6.91
CA THR A 262 -10.35 14.62 7.04
C THR A 262 -11.35 14.69 5.89
N ALA A 263 -11.81 15.88 5.52
CA ALA A 263 -12.73 16.09 4.41
C ALA A 263 -12.15 15.65 3.06
N VAL A 264 -10.86 15.90 2.80
CA VAL A 264 -10.18 15.40 1.59
C VAL A 264 -10.22 13.87 1.55
N ILE A 265 -9.83 13.20 2.64
CA ILE A 265 -9.78 11.74 2.69
C ILE A 265 -11.18 11.13 2.56
N TYR A 266 -12.16 11.70 3.26
CA TYR A 266 -13.57 11.29 3.18
C TYR A 266 -14.11 11.38 1.75
N VAL A 267 -13.91 12.53 1.09
CA VAL A 267 -14.36 12.74 -0.30
C VAL A 267 -13.64 11.81 -1.27
N LEU A 268 -12.35 11.54 -1.05
CA LEU A 268 -11.60 10.60 -1.85
C LEU A 268 -12.15 9.18 -1.73
N GLN A 269 -12.54 8.76 -0.52
CA GLN A 269 -13.16 7.47 -0.31
C GLN A 269 -14.55 7.38 -0.97
N LEU A 270 -15.37 8.45 -0.86
CA LEU A 270 -16.67 8.49 -1.53
C LEU A 270 -16.53 8.41 -3.05
N TYR A 271 -15.55 9.10 -3.62
CA TYR A 271 -15.27 9.04 -5.05
C TYR A 271 -14.83 7.64 -5.49
N ASP A 272 -13.93 6.99 -4.74
CA ASP A 272 -13.49 5.62 -5.02
C ASP A 272 -14.67 4.62 -4.95
N ASP A 273 -15.55 4.77 -3.97
CA ASP A 273 -16.76 3.95 -3.82
C ASP A 273 -17.78 4.18 -4.96
N ASP A 274 -17.95 5.43 -5.40
CA ASP A 274 -18.84 5.81 -6.50
C ASP A 274 -18.34 5.26 -7.85
N VAL A 275 -17.02 5.29 -8.08
CA VAL A 275 -16.37 4.68 -9.25
C VAL A 275 -16.47 3.16 -9.19
N SER A 276 -16.16 2.55 -8.04
CA SER A 276 -16.18 1.09 -7.86
C SER A 276 -17.58 0.49 -7.97
N SER A 277 -18.61 1.24 -7.57
CA SER A 277 -20.01 0.84 -7.71
C SER A 277 -20.61 1.10 -9.10
N GLY A 278 -19.86 1.75 -10.00
CA GLY A 278 -20.30 2.06 -11.36
C GLY A 278 -21.38 3.14 -11.45
N LYS A 279 -21.67 3.85 -10.36
CA LYS A 279 -22.72 4.87 -10.31
C LYS A 279 -22.30 6.18 -10.98
N HIS A 280 -21.02 6.53 -10.91
CA HIS A 280 -20.46 7.76 -11.50
C HIS A 280 -21.26 9.04 -11.19
N SER A 281 -21.82 9.12 -9.98
CA SER A 281 -22.61 10.27 -9.53
C SER A 281 -21.72 11.47 -9.17
N ILE A 282 -20.47 11.24 -8.75
CA ILE A 282 -19.51 12.30 -8.40
C ILE A 282 -18.69 12.69 -9.64
N ARG A 283 -19.22 13.63 -10.42
CA ARG A 283 -18.57 14.11 -11.66
C ARG A 283 -17.33 14.97 -11.41
N ASN A 284 -17.35 15.78 -10.37
CA ASN A 284 -16.26 16.71 -10.03
C ASN A 284 -15.88 16.56 -8.55
N PRO A 285 -14.91 15.70 -8.21
CA PRO A 285 -14.51 15.45 -6.82
C PRO A 285 -13.96 16.71 -6.12
N GLY A 286 -13.25 17.58 -6.84
CA GLY A 286 -12.72 18.84 -6.30
C GLY A 286 -13.81 19.87 -6.01
N GLY A 287 -14.84 19.92 -6.85
CA GLY A 287 -16.05 20.72 -6.60
C GLY A 287 -16.85 20.17 -5.41
N TYR A 288 -17.03 18.85 -5.35
CA TYR A 288 -17.71 18.19 -4.24
C TYR A 288 -17.01 18.41 -2.90
N PHE A 289 -15.67 18.38 -2.88
CA PHE A 289 -14.88 18.76 -1.72
C PHE A 289 -15.22 20.17 -1.21
N ARG A 290 -15.28 21.18 -2.10
CA ARG A 290 -15.67 22.55 -1.70
C ARG A 290 -17.09 22.60 -1.11
N THR A 291 -18.03 21.80 -1.63
CA THR A 291 -19.38 21.68 -1.07
C THR A 291 -19.36 21.09 0.34
N ILE A 292 -18.61 20.00 0.56
CA ILE A 292 -18.44 19.40 1.90
C ILE A 292 -17.86 20.41 2.88
N ILE A 293 -16.84 21.19 2.49
CA ILE A 293 -16.28 22.23 3.36
C ILE A 293 -17.33 23.26 3.77
N ARG A 294 -18.21 23.67 2.84
CA ARG A 294 -19.30 24.61 3.16
C ARG A 294 -20.31 24.02 4.14
N LEU A 295 -20.71 22.76 3.95
CA LEU A 295 -21.67 22.06 4.81
C LEU A 295 -21.11 21.80 6.21
N VAL A 296 -19.82 21.47 6.32
CA VAL A 296 -19.14 21.33 7.61
C VAL A 296 -19.04 22.69 8.31
N LYS A 297 -18.74 23.75 7.56
CA LYS A 297 -18.69 25.12 8.11
C LYS A 297 -20.06 25.59 8.61
N SER A 298 -21.16 25.23 7.95
CA SER A 298 -22.52 25.56 8.39
C SER A 298 -23.03 24.65 9.52
N GLY A 299 -22.31 23.58 9.85
CA GLY A 299 -22.72 22.61 10.87
C GLY A 299 -23.80 21.64 10.40
N GLU A 300 -24.11 21.61 9.10
CA GLU A 300 -25.06 20.66 8.50
C GLU A 300 -24.47 19.25 8.39
N ILE A 301 -23.15 19.14 8.32
CA ILE A 301 -22.42 17.88 8.32
C ILE A 301 -21.38 17.86 9.44
N ASP A 302 -21.39 16.80 10.23
CA ASP A 302 -20.29 16.43 11.10
C ASP A 302 -19.45 15.29 10.46
N LEU A 303 -18.19 15.59 10.14
CA LEU A 303 -17.28 14.65 9.48
C LEU A 303 -17.05 13.37 10.30
N GLN A 304 -17.07 13.47 11.63
CA GLN A 304 -16.86 12.30 12.48
C GLN A 304 -18.06 11.34 12.41
N THR A 305 -19.28 11.88 12.45
CA THR A 305 -20.52 11.12 12.25
C THR A 305 -20.59 10.47 10.87
N GLU A 306 -20.19 11.20 9.83
CA GLU A 306 -20.12 10.66 8.47
C GLU A 306 -19.11 9.51 8.33
N LEU A 307 -17.92 9.65 8.90
CA LEU A 307 -16.91 8.60 8.92
C LEU A 307 -17.38 7.35 9.67
N LEU A 308 -18.07 7.51 10.80
CA LEU A 308 -18.65 6.38 11.54
C LEU A 308 -19.72 5.67 10.72
N THR A 309 -20.52 6.42 9.95
CA THR A 309 -21.53 5.85 9.04
C THR A 309 -20.87 5.09 7.90
N LEU A 310 -19.83 5.66 7.30
CA LEU A 310 -19.05 5.03 6.24
C LEU A 310 -18.36 3.75 6.72
N ARG A 311 -17.77 3.75 7.92
CA ARG A 311 -17.20 2.56 8.58
C ARG A 311 -18.24 1.45 8.79
N ARG A 312 -19.42 1.79 9.33
CA ARG A 312 -20.50 0.82 9.56
C ARG A 312 -20.94 0.15 8.26
N HIS A 313 -21.07 0.93 7.19
CA HIS A 313 -21.42 0.41 5.88
C HIS A 313 -20.36 -0.55 5.33
N LYS A 314 -19.06 -0.25 5.50
CA LYS A 314 -17.95 -1.13 5.09
C LYS A 314 -17.94 -2.45 5.88
N LEU A 315 -18.14 -2.41 7.19
CA LEU A 315 -18.24 -3.61 8.02
C LEU A 315 -19.42 -4.50 7.59
N ALA A 316 -20.58 -3.90 7.28
CA ALA A 316 -21.75 -4.61 6.79
C ALA A 316 -21.58 -5.20 5.37
N GLN A 317 -20.72 -4.62 4.53
CA GLN A 317 -20.38 -5.16 3.22
C GLN A 317 -19.35 -6.30 3.30
N GLY A 318 -18.37 -6.21 4.21
CA GLY A 318 -17.40 -7.27 4.46
C GLY A 318 -18.03 -8.55 5.00
N ASP A 319 -19.05 -8.42 5.87
CA ASP A 319 -19.76 -9.56 6.48
C ASP A 319 -20.64 -10.33 5.46
N LYS A 320 -21.05 -9.68 4.37
CA LYS A 320 -21.80 -10.32 3.27
C LYS A 320 -20.94 -11.18 2.34
N ILE A 321 -19.62 -10.94 2.30
CA ILE A 321 -18.66 -11.74 1.52
C ILE A 321 -18.20 -12.98 2.31
N GLY A 322 -18.41 -13.00 3.64
CA GLY A 322 -17.96 -14.05 4.56
C GLY A 322 -18.96 -15.15 4.92
N ARG A 323 -20.20 -15.14 4.43
CA ARG A 323 -21.16 -16.24 4.68
C ARG A 323 -21.11 -17.30 3.55
N PRO A 324 -20.55 -18.51 3.78
CA PRO A 324 -20.87 -19.64 2.93
C PRO A 324 -22.36 -19.96 3.11
N GLY A 325 -23.05 -20.22 1.99
CA GLY A 325 -24.49 -20.37 1.93
C GLY A 325 -25.06 -21.30 3.01
N SER A 326 -25.92 -20.76 3.87
CA SER A 326 -26.81 -21.57 4.68
C SER A 326 -27.97 -22.00 3.79
N GLU A 327 -27.97 -23.28 3.44
CA GLU A 327 -29.10 -24.04 2.94
C GLU A 327 -30.40 -23.59 3.62
N VAL A 328 -31.34 -23.10 2.83
CA VAL A 328 -32.74 -23.14 3.22
C VAL A 328 -33.18 -24.59 3.00
N CYS A 329 -33.15 -25.37 4.08
CA CYS A 329 -33.86 -26.64 4.15
C CYS A 329 -35.37 -26.38 4.02
N CYS A 330 -35.89 -26.44 2.80
CA CYS A 330 -37.32 -26.69 2.58
C CYS A 330 -37.55 -28.21 2.65
N GLY A 331 -38.17 -28.64 3.75
CA GLY A 331 -38.71 -30.00 3.90
C GLY A 331 -39.83 -30.31 2.90
N PRO A 332 -40.18 -31.59 2.73
CA PRO A 332 -40.79 -32.12 1.52
C PRO A 332 -42.29 -31.80 1.44
N ARG A 333 -42.75 -31.35 0.27
CA ARG A 333 -44.16 -31.44 -0.12
C ARG A 333 -44.32 -32.51 -1.17
N GLU A 334 -44.98 -33.59 -0.77
CA GLU A 334 -45.61 -34.57 -1.66
C GLU A 334 -46.43 -33.87 -2.74
N LYS A 335 -46.27 -34.33 -3.99
CA LYS A 335 -47.34 -34.44 -4.98
C LYS A 335 -46.87 -35.33 -6.14
N THR A 336 -47.51 -36.48 -6.20
CA THR A 336 -47.60 -37.49 -7.26
C THR A 336 -48.04 -36.95 -8.62
N TRP A 337 -47.65 -37.66 -9.70
CA TRP A 337 -48.26 -37.90 -11.04
C TRP A 337 -47.12 -38.07 -12.07
N VAL A 338 -46.54 -39.26 -12.28
CA VAL A 338 -46.89 -40.43 -13.16
C VAL A 338 -46.82 -40.17 -14.67
N HIS A 339 -46.12 -41.09 -15.36
CA HIS A 339 -45.94 -41.38 -16.80
C HIS A 339 -44.78 -40.63 -17.48
N GLU A 340 -43.85 -41.23 -18.22
CA GLU A 340 -43.80 -42.53 -18.92
C GLU A 340 -42.33 -42.83 -19.31
N LEU A 341 -41.91 -44.10 -19.27
CA LEU A 341 -40.71 -44.63 -19.94
C LEU A 341 -41.16 -45.38 -21.20
N PRO A 342 -40.32 -45.46 -22.25
CA PRO A 342 -39.62 -46.74 -22.49
C PRO A 342 -38.16 -46.52 -22.97
N SER A 343 -37.19 -47.28 -22.43
CA SER A 343 -36.56 -48.48 -23.05
C SER A 343 -35.48 -48.09 -24.09
N GLN A 344 -34.37 -48.75 -24.37
CA GLN A 344 -33.69 -50.01 -24.03
C GLN A 344 -32.37 -49.98 -24.87
N GLY A 345 -31.35 -50.78 -24.52
CA GLY A 345 -30.20 -51.08 -25.42
C GLY A 345 -28.83 -50.70 -24.82
N SER A 346 -28.17 -51.51 -23.98
CA SER A 346 -27.48 -52.80 -24.23
C SER A 346 -26.27 -52.74 -25.18
N GLY A 347 -25.10 -53.17 -24.70
CA GLY A 347 -23.94 -53.59 -25.52
C GLY A 347 -22.61 -53.00 -25.04
N GLN A 348 -21.92 -53.63 -24.09
CA GLN A 348 -20.82 -54.59 -24.30
C GLN A 348 -19.43 -53.96 -24.52
N GLN A 349 -18.54 -54.17 -23.54
CA GLN A 349 -17.07 -54.25 -23.71
C GLN A 349 -16.71 -55.51 -24.53
N PRO A 350 -15.54 -55.58 -25.21
CA PRO A 350 -14.27 -56.02 -24.58
C PRO A 350 -13.05 -55.16 -25.03
N ALA A 351 -12.05 -54.89 -24.19
CA ALA A 351 -10.87 -55.68 -23.81
C ALA A 351 -9.67 -55.63 -24.80
N VAL A 352 -8.55 -55.11 -24.26
CA VAL A 352 -7.12 -55.46 -24.49
C VAL A 352 -6.47 -55.11 -25.84
N THR A 353 -5.41 -54.27 -25.79
CA THR A 353 -4.01 -54.67 -26.09
C THR A 353 -3.03 -53.52 -25.83
N ARG A 354 -1.92 -53.87 -25.15
CA ARG A 354 -0.68 -53.07 -25.04
C ARG A 354 0.04 -53.11 -26.40
N ASP A 355 0.72 -52.03 -26.78
CA ASP A 355 2.05 -52.21 -27.38
C ASP A 355 2.98 -51.01 -27.10
N TRP A 356 4.19 -51.35 -26.66
CA TRP A 356 5.33 -50.47 -26.49
C TRP A 356 6.14 -50.56 -27.78
N ARG A 357 6.58 -49.43 -28.36
CA ARG A 357 7.68 -49.50 -29.32
C ARG A 357 8.67 -48.34 -29.18
N MET A 358 9.86 -48.74 -28.75
CA MET A 358 11.12 -48.01 -28.82
C MET A 358 11.52 -47.74 -30.27
N GLY A 359 12.09 -46.55 -30.51
CA GLY A 359 12.87 -46.20 -31.68
C GLY A 359 14.22 -45.63 -31.22
N HIS A 360 15.26 -46.43 -31.41
CA HIS A 360 16.62 -46.27 -30.92
C HIS A 360 17.50 -45.58 -32.00
N ARG A 361 18.48 -44.76 -31.54
CA ARG A 361 19.89 -44.71 -32.02
C ARG A 361 20.14 -44.14 -33.46
N GLN A 362 21.23 -43.46 -33.83
CA GLN A 362 22.62 -43.21 -33.37
C GLN A 362 23.02 -41.79 -33.87
N GLY A 363 23.91 -41.02 -33.23
CA GLY A 363 25.38 -41.14 -33.29
C GLY A 363 25.90 -40.55 -34.61
N THR A 364 26.85 -39.62 -34.70
CA THR A 364 28.17 -39.59 -34.07
C THR A 364 28.91 -38.25 -34.33
N SER A 365 29.81 -37.90 -33.40
CA SER A 365 31.15 -37.28 -33.58
C SER A 365 31.30 -35.95 -34.37
N GLY A 366 32.08 -34.95 -33.94
CA GLY A 366 33.01 -34.81 -32.82
C GLY A 366 33.94 -33.61 -33.02
N VAL A 367 34.68 -33.28 -31.95
CA VAL A 367 36.03 -32.67 -31.89
C VAL A 367 36.21 -31.17 -32.19
N THR A 368 36.40 -30.42 -31.09
CA THR A 368 37.55 -29.56 -30.73
C THR A 368 38.35 -28.86 -31.83
N ILE A 369 38.39 -27.51 -31.80
CA ILE A 369 39.53 -26.68 -31.34
C ILE A 369 38.96 -25.47 -30.57
#